data_AF-A0A2E6PIN8-F1
#
_entry.id   AF-A0A2E6PIN8-F1
#
_cell.length_a   1.000
_cell.length_b   1.000
_cell.length_c   1.000
_cell.angle_alpha   90.00
_cell.angle_beta   90.00
_cell.angle_gamma   90.00
#
_symmetry.space_group_name_H-M   'P 1'
#
loop_
_entity.id
_entity.type
_entity.pdbx_description
1 polymer ?
#
loop_
_entity_poly.entity_id
_entity_poly.type
_entity_poly.pdbx_seq_one_letter_code
_entity_poly.pdbx_strand_id
1 'polypeptide(L)'
;TRFEKWLYLVLCLTVVQVAFGSQVREMTDFIREAQGEELRSTWIEYMPWFFYVHRTFSAVVLFANLWLTRLLYLSLGWQHTLTRLTIVMIAVIGLSIASGATLGHLGMPAFVQPAHLLAASLLFGLQFLIWMSYRHSRDHSNQNAV
;
A
#
# COMPACT_ATOMS: atom_id res chain seq x y z
N THR A 1 22.64 -0.47 -4.74
CA THR A 1 22.49 0.68 -5.69
C THR A 1 21.58 1.76 -5.10
N ARG A 2 21.41 2.94 -5.73
CA ARG A 2 20.42 3.95 -5.26
C ARG A 2 19.01 3.36 -5.22
N PHE A 3 18.60 2.64 -6.27
CA PHE A 3 17.29 1.97 -6.36
C PHE A 3 17.03 1.00 -5.20
N GLU A 4 17.98 0.13 -4.89
CA GLU A 4 17.86 -0.85 -3.80
C GLU A 4 17.55 -0.20 -2.44
N LYS A 5 18.24 0.91 -2.11
CA LYS A 5 17.97 1.64 -0.87
C LYS A 5 16.54 2.18 -0.82
N TRP A 6 16.05 2.71 -1.95
CA TRP A 6 14.68 3.19 -2.08
C TRP A 6 13.65 2.07 -2.01
N LEU A 7 13.96 0.90 -2.59
CA LEU A 7 13.09 -0.27 -2.52
C LEU A 7 12.91 -0.73 -1.07
N TYR A 8 13.99 -0.83 -0.28
CA TYR A 8 13.89 -1.17 1.15
C TYR A 8 13.15 -0.11 1.96
N LEU A 9 13.39 1.18 1.68
CA LEU A 9 12.64 2.26 2.31
C LEU A 9 11.13 2.12 2.05
N VAL A 10 10.75 1.93 0.78
CA VAL A 10 9.34 1.77 0.38
C VAL A 10 8.70 0.56 1.06
N LEU A 11 9.39 -0.58 1.13
CA LEU A 11 8.91 -1.76 1.86
C LEU A 11 8.66 -1.45 3.34
N CYS A 12 9.58 -0.76 3.99
CA CYS A 12 9.43 -0.35 5.39
C CYS A 12 8.24 0.59 5.58
N LEU A 13 8.07 1.60 4.72
CA LEU A 13 6.92 2.51 4.75
C LEU A 13 5.60 1.73 4.59
N THR A 14 5.53 0.76 3.68
CA THR A 14 4.33 -0.07 3.52
C THR A 14 4.03 -0.90 4.77
N VAL A 15 5.04 -1.48 5.42
CA VAL A 15 4.84 -2.23 6.68
C VAL A 15 4.28 -1.32 7.77
N VAL A 16 4.80 -0.10 7.91
CA VAL A 16 4.25 0.89 8.85
C VAL A 16 2.81 1.25 8.51
N GLN A 17 2.49 1.45 7.22
CA GLN A 17 1.13 1.74 6.76
C GLN A 17 0.17 0.59 7.06
N VAL A 18 0.61 -0.67 6.86
CA VAL A 18 -0.16 -1.87 7.21
C VAL A 18 -0.37 -1.96 8.72
N ALA A 19 0.65 -1.68 9.54
CA ALA A 19 0.51 -1.68 10.99
C ALA A 19 -0.54 -0.66 11.48
N PHE A 20 -0.54 0.56 10.94
CA PHE A 20 -1.61 1.52 11.21
C PHE A 20 -2.97 1.05 10.65
N GLY A 21 -2.99 0.43 9.48
CA GLY A 21 -4.21 -0.12 8.88
C GLY A 21 -4.85 -1.22 9.74
N SER A 22 -4.03 -2.08 10.36
CA SER A 22 -4.50 -3.08 11.31
C SER A 22 -5.14 -2.44 12.54
N GLN A 23 -4.55 -1.38 13.10
CA GLN A 23 -5.17 -0.65 14.23
C GLN A 23 -6.52 -0.03 13.83
N VAL A 24 -6.63 0.53 12.62
CA VAL A 24 -7.92 1.04 12.10
C VAL A 24 -8.95 -0.08 11.97
N ARG A 25 -8.55 -1.26 11.48
CA ARG A 25 -9.43 -2.42 11.37
C ARG A 25 -9.89 -2.90 12.75
N GLU A 26 -8.98 -3.09 13.69
CA GLU A 26 -9.28 -3.54 15.05
C GLU A 26 -10.23 -2.57 15.75
N MET A 27 -9.99 -1.26 15.60
CA MET A 27 -10.89 -0.24 16.15
C MET A 27 -12.26 -0.25 15.48
N THR A 28 -12.31 -0.50 14.17
CA THR A 28 -13.58 -0.64 13.46
C THR A 28 -14.37 -1.84 13.98
N ASP A 29 -13.71 -2.97 14.20
CA ASP A 29 -14.32 -4.19 14.74
C ASP A 29 -14.84 -3.95 16.17
N PHE A 30 -14.09 -3.20 17.00
CA PHE A 30 -14.52 -2.79 18.34
C PHE A 30 -15.75 -1.86 18.31
N ILE A 31 -15.74 -0.85 17.44
CA ILE A 31 -16.87 0.09 17.29
C ILE A 31 -18.12 -0.64 16.80
N ARG A 32 -17.96 -1.58 15.86
CA ARG A 32 -19.06 -2.44 15.39
C ARG A 32 -19.71 -3.20 16.54
N GLU A 33 -18.92 -3.79 17.43
CA GLU A 33 -19.43 -4.54 18.59
C GLU A 33 -20.11 -3.62 19.61
N ALA A 34 -19.62 -2.39 19.77
CA ALA A 34 -20.16 -1.42 20.72
C ALA A 34 -21.43 -0.70 20.22
N GLN A 35 -21.52 -0.38 18.93
CA GLN A 35 -22.58 0.45 18.35
C GLN A 35 -23.59 -0.33 17.48
N GLY A 36 -23.22 -1.53 17.03
CA GLY A 36 -24.00 -2.29 16.05
C GLY A 36 -23.82 -1.81 14.60
N GLU A 37 -24.20 -2.66 13.65
CA GLU A 37 -24.11 -2.39 12.20
C GLU A 37 -25.12 -1.33 11.72
N GLU A 38 -26.26 -1.15 12.39
CA GLU A 38 -27.27 -0.15 12.03
C GLU A 38 -26.72 1.29 12.06
N LEU A 39 -25.70 1.55 12.90
CA LEU A 39 -25.08 2.85 13.08
C LEU A 39 -23.75 3.02 12.31
N ARG A 40 -23.49 2.17 11.31
CA ARG A 40 -22.22 2.11 10.56
C ARG A 40 -21.75 3.43 9.96
N SER A 41 -22.68 4.28 9.54
CA SER A 41 -22.36 5.61 8.99
C SER A 41 -21.67 6.53 10.01
N THR A 42 -21.88 6.31 11.30
CA THR A 42 -21.33 7.13 12.40
C THR A 42 -19.98 6.63 12.92
N TRP A 43 -19.54 5.43 12.53
CA TRP A 43 -18.35 4.80 13.12
C TRP A 43 -17.07 5.63 12.99
N ILE A 44 -16.99 6.45 11.94
CA ILE A 44 -15.86 7.35 11.71
C ILE A 44 -15.69 8.39 12.83
N GLU A 45 -16.78 8.76 13.52
CA GLU A 45 -16.79 9.75 14.60
C GLU A 45 -16.05 9.25 15.86
N TYR A 46 -15.96 7.92 16.01
CA TYR A 46 -15.29 7.26 17.12
C TYR A 46 -13.85 6.86 16.80
N MET A 47 -13.35 7.19 15.60
CA MET A 47 -11.99 6.82 15.20
C MET A 47 -10.93 7.69 15.90
N PRO A 48 -9.91 7.08 16.50
CA PRO A 48 -8.86 7.78 17.23
C PRO A 48 -7.79 8.34 16.27
N TRP A 49 -6.80 9.03 16.82
CA TRP A 49 -5.77 9.76 16.09
C TRP A 49 -5.03 8.92 15.02
N PHE A 50 -4.82 7.61 15.25
CA PHE A 50 -4.08 6.76 14.32
C PHE A 50 -4.80 6.55 12.98
N PHE A 51 -6.13 6.71 12.92
CA PHE A 51 -6.88 6.71 11.67
C PHE A 51 -6.42 7.86 10.75
N TYR A 52 -6.26 9.06 11.31
CA TYR A 52 -5.83 10.23 10.56
C TYR A 52 -4.37 10.12 10.12
N VAL A 53 -3.53 9.48 10.95
CA VAL A 53 -2.14 9.16 10.58
C VAL A 53 -2.11 8.15 9.45
N HIS A 54 -2.85 7.05 9.53
CA HIS A 54 -2.98 6.07 8.44
C HIS A 54 -3.40 6.74 7.12
N ARG A 55 -4.43 7.60 7.19
CA ARG A 55 -4.95 8.32 6.01
C ARG A 55 -3.90 9.22 5.39
N THR A 56 -3.22 10.03 6.17
CA THR A 56 -2.21 10.98 5.65
C THR A 56 -0.93 10.27 5.21
N PHE A 57 -0.51 9.22 5.92
CA PHE A 57 0.68 8.43 5.58
C PHE A 57 0.51 7.64 4.28
N SER A 58 -0.72 7.31 3.87
CA SER A 58 -1.00 6.70 2.56
C SER A 58 -0.47 7.54 1.39
N ALA A 59 -0.51 8.87 1.47
CA ALA A 59 0.05 9.75 0.46
C ALA A 59 1.59 9.66 0.41
N VAL A 60 2.24 9.54 1.58
CA VAL A 60 3.69 9.32 1.67
C VAL A 60 4.07 8.01 0.98
N VAL A 61 3.32 6.93 1.24
CA VAL A 61 3.52 5.64 0.56
C VAL A 61 3.33 5.79 -0.95
N LEU A 62 2.28 6.46 -1.41
CA LEU A 62 2.05 6.70 -2.84
C LEU A 62 3.23 7.44 -3.49
N PHE A 63 3.65 8.58 -2.93
CA PHE A 63 4.75 9.36 -3.49
C PHE A 63 6.09 8.62 -3.46
N ALA A 64 6.38 7.86 -2.40
CA ALA A 64 7.57 7.04 -2.34
C ALA A 64 7.59 5.96 -3.44
N ASN A 65 6.44 5.33 -3.71
CA ASN A 65 6.30 4.34 -4.79
C ASN A 65 6.36 4.98 -6.18
N LEU A 66 5.80 6.19 -6.36
CA LEU A 66 5.92 6.95 -7.61
C LEU A 66 7.40 7.28 -7.90
N TRP A 67 8.14 7.67 -6.86
CA TRP A 67 9.57 7.91 -6.97
C TRP A 67 10.35 6.64 -7.33
N LEU A 68 10.04 5.52 -6.68
CA LEU A 68 10.64 4.21 -7.01
C LEU A 68 10.38 3.82 -8.48
N THR A 69 9.14 4.00 -8.94
CA THR A 69 8.73 3.77 -10.34
C THR A 69 9.54 4.65 -11.30
N ARG A 70 9.71 5.94 -10.98
CA ARG A 70 10.53 6.87 -11.78
C ARG A 70 11.98 6.42 -11.87
N LEU A 71 12.61 6.01 -10.76
CA LEU A 71 13.99 5.52 -10.77
C LEU A 71 14.16 4.32 -11.69
N LEU A 72 13.19 3.40 -11.67
CA LEU A 72 13.21 2.19 -12.48
C LEU A 72 12.97 2.48 -13.96
N TYR A 73 12.00 3.35 -14.26
CA TYR A 73 11.75 3.85 -15.60
C TYR A 73 13.01 4.49 -16.22
N LEU A 74 13.70 5.36 -15.49
CA LEU A 74 14.92 6.01 -15.97
C LEU A 74 16.08 5.03 -16.17
N SER A 75 16.07 3.88 -15.49
CA SER A 75 17.15 2.90 -15.56
C SER A 75 16.92 1.80 -16.61
N LEU A 76 15.67 1.35 -16.78
CA LEU A 76 15.32 0.17 -17.58
C LEU A 76 14.31 0.45 -18.70
N GLY A 77 13.68 1.63 -18.72
CA GLY A 77 12.62 1.98 -19.66
C GLY A 77 11.25 1.37 -19.33
N TRP A 78 10.23 1.76 -20.09
CA TRP A 78 8.83 1.35 -19.89
C TRP A 78 8.53 -0.11 -20.21
N GLN A 79 9.26 -0.70 -21.16
CA GLN A 79 9.00 -2.06 -21.65
C GLN A 79 9.53 -3.14 -20.71
N HIS A 80 10.39 -2.78 -19.75
CA HIS A 80 10.97 -3.73 -18.83
C HIS A 80 9.91 -4.24 -17.83
N THR A 81 9.91 -5.57 -17.59
CA THR A 81 8.93 -6.24 -16.73
C THR A 81 8.85 -5.63 -15.33
N LEU A 82 9.99 -5.34 -14.69
CA LEU A 82 9.99 -4.71 -13.36
C LEU A 82 9.31 -3.32 -13.40
N THR A 83 9.53 -2.50 -14.44
CA THR A 83 8.87 -1.18 -14.57
C THR A 83 7.36 -1.35 -14.68
N ARG A 84 6.90 -2.32 -15.48
CA ARG A 84 5.47 -2.64 -15.61
C ARG A 84 4.85 -3.08 -14.29
N LEU A 85 5.55 -3.89 -13.49
CA LEU A 85 5.09 -4.28 -12.16
C LEU A 85 4.93 -3.07 -11.23
N THR A 86 5.86 -2.11 -11.28
CA THR A 86 5.73 -0.87 -10.48
C THR A 86 4.53 -0.01 -10.90
N ILE A 87 4.17 0.02 -12.18
CA ILE A 87 2.96 0.73 -12.65
C ILE A 87 1.68 0.08 -12.12
N VAL A 88 1.59 -1.25 -12.20
CA VAL A 88 0.46 -2.00 -11.64
C VAL A 88 0.35 -1.74 -10.14
N MET A 89 1.48 -1.72 -9.43
CA MET A 89 1.52 -1.38 -8.02
C MET A 89 0.97 0.03 -7.74
N ILE A 90 1.33 1.05 -8.54
CA ILE A 90 0.75 2.40 -8.40
C ILE A 90 -0.77 2.38 -8.57
N ALA A 91 -1.29 1.64 -9.55
CA ALA A 91 -2.74 1.51 -9.75
C ALA A 91 -3.42 0.87 -8.51
N VAL A 92 -2.81 -0.17 -7.94
CA VAL A 92 -3.33 -0.83 -6.72
C VAL A 92 -3.26 0.10 -5.50
N ILE A 93 -2.20 0.89 -5.34
CA ILE A 93 -2.13 1.93 -4.29
C ILE A 93 -3.27 2.94 -4.47
N GLY A 94 -3.49 3.42 -5.71
CA GLY A 94 -4.58 4.34 -6.02
C GLY A 94 -5.95 3.77 -5.64
N LEU A 95 -6.21 2.50 -5.97
CA LEU A 95 -7.43 1.80 -5.59
C LEU A 95 -7.57 1.66 -4.06
N SER A 96 -6.48 1.34 -3.36
CA SER A 96 -6.46 1.26 -1.90
C SER A 96 -6.76 2.63 -1.27
N ILE A 97 -6.15 3.70 -1.75
CA ILE A 97 -6.41 5.06 -1.25
C ILE A 97 -7.86 5.49 -1.53
N ALA A 98 -8.38 5.23 -2.74
CA ALA A 98 -9.74 5.59 -3.11
C ALA A 98 -10.79 4.83 -2.28
N SER A 99 -10.58 3.53 -2.05
CA SER A 99 -11.43 2.74 -1.16
C SER A 99 -11.32 3.18 0.30
N GLY A 100 -10.12 3.53 0.79
CA GLY A 100 -9.91 4.07 2.14
C GLY A 100 -10.60 5.44 2.33
N ALA A 101 -10.51 6.33 1.33
CA ALA A 101 -11.20 7.61 1.34
C ALA A 101 -12.73 7.42 1.34
N THR A 102 -13.23 6.46 0.55
CA THR A 102 -14.65 6.08 0.57
C THR A 102 -15.10 5.63 1.96
N LEU A 103 -14.30 4.81 2.65
CA LEU A 103 -14.64 4.38 4.01
C LEU A 103 -14.70 5.56 5.00
N GLY A 104 -13.80 6.53 4.85
CA GLY A 104 -13.74 7.70 5.73
C GLY A 104 -14.78 8.80 5.44
N HIS A 105 -15.43 8.80 4.28
CA HIS A 105 -16.32 9.90 3.86
C HIS A 105 -17.75 9.47 3.48
N LEU A 106 -17.97 8.20 3.10
CA LEU A 106 -19.27 7.73 2.60
C LEU A 106 -19.95 6.76 3.56
N GLY A 107 -19.78 6.96 4.86
CA GLY A 107 -20.46 6.17 5.90
C GLY A 107 -19.99 4.71 5.97
N MET A 108 -18.71 4.48 5.67
CA MET A 108 -18.06 3.18 5.74
C MET A 108 -18.81 2.02 5.06
N PRO A 109 -19.06 2.04 3.73
CA PRO A 109 -19.88 1.00 3.09
C PRO A 109 -19.33 -0.43 3.29
N ALA A 110 -20.20 -1.39 3.59
CA ALA A 110 -19.81 -2.75 4.01
C ALA A 110 -18.89 -3.47 2.99
N PHE A 111 -19.17 -3.36 1.68
CA PHE A 111 -18.36 -3.99 0.63
C PHE A 111 -17.01 -3.30 0.39
N VAL A 112 -16.87 -2.02 0.74
CA VAL A 112 -15.64 -1.26 0.49
C VAL A 112 -14.56 -1.67 1.49
N GLN A 113 -14.93 -2.10 2.69
CA GLN A 113 -13.98 -2.55 3.71
C GLN A 113 -13.15 -3.76 3.24
N PRO A 114 -13.74 -4.91 2.86
CA PRO A 114 -12.97 -6.04 2.33
C PRO A 114 -12.25 -5.69 1.01
N ALA A 115 -12.82 -4.83 0.16
CA ALA A 115 -12.15 -4.38 -1.06
C ALA A 115 -10.86 -3.58 -0.76
N HIS A 116 -10.88 -2.72 0.25
CA HIS A 116 -9.71 -1.98 0.71
C HIS A 116 -8.62 -2.92 1.24
N LEU A 117 -8.99 -3.91 2.06
CA LEU A 117 -8.06 -4.93 2.57
C LEU A 117 -7.46 -5.78 1.46
N LEU A 118 -8.26 -6.16 0.47
CA LEU A 118 -7.79 -6.90 -0.71
C LEU A 118 -6.77 -6.08 -1.49
N ALA A 119 -7.05 -4.80 -1.75
CA ALA A 119 -6.11 -3.91 -2.44
C ALA A 119 -4.81 -3.72 -1.63
N ALA A 120 -4.89 -3.57 -0.31
CA ALA A 120 -3.72 -3.47 0.55
C ALA A 120 -2.88 -4.77 0.57
N SER A 121 -3.54 -5.94 0.55
CA SER A 121 -2.85 -7.24 0.46
C SER A 121 -2.17 -7.43 -0.89
N LEU A 122 -2.84 -7.04 -1.99
CA LEU A 122 -2.27 -7.04 -3.33
C LEU A 122 -1.05 -6.12 -3.43
N LEU A 123 -1.11 -4.92 -2.83
CA LEU A 123 0.03 -4.01 -2.78
C LEU A 123 1.25 -4.67 -2.13
N PHE A 124 1.08 -5.30 -0.97
CA PHE A 124 2.17 -6.00 -0.30
C PHE A 124 2.73 -7.14 -1.15
N GLY A 125 1.86 -7.95 -1.77
CA GLY A 125 2.26 -9.03 -2.67
C GLY A 125 3.04 -8.54 -3.90
N LEU A 126 2.60 -7.43 -4.52
CA LEU A 126 3.31 -6.81 -5.64
C LEU A 126 4.68 -6.26 -5.21
N GLN A 127 4.79 -5.61 -4.06
CA GLN A 127 6.07 -5.13 -3.54
C GLN A 127 7.04 -6.28 -3.27
N PHE A 128 6.54 -7.38 -2.70
CA PHE A 128 7.34 -8.60 -2.50
C PHE A 128 7.82 -9.20 -3.83
N LEU A 129 6.94 -9.27 -4.83
CA LEU A 129 7.29 -9.76 -6.18
C LEU A 129 8.34 -8.89 -6.86
N ILE A 130 8.23 -7.56 -6.76
CA ILE A 130 9.22 -6.62 -7.30
C ILE A 130 10.58 -6.82 -6.61
N TRP A 131 10.57 -6.98 -5.29
CA TRP A 131 11.80 -7.21 -4.52
C TRP A 131 12.49 -8.52 -4.90
N MET A 132 11.74 -9.63 -4.98
CA MET A 132 12.25 -10.92 -5.43
C MET A 132 12.81 -10.84 -6.86
N SER A 133 12.06 -10.23 -7.78
CA SER A 133 12.47 -10.08 -9.18
C SER A 133 13.74 -9.25 -9.31
N TYR A 134 13.85 -8.15 -8.55
CA TYR A 134 15.05 -7.33 -8.50
C TYR A 134 16.27 -8.09 -7.98
N ARG A 135 16.10 -8.85 -6.89
CA ARG A 135 17.18 -9.65 -6.30
C ARG A 135 17.67 -10.72 -7.28
N HIS A 136 16.74 -11.45 -7.89
CA HIS A 136 17.06 -12.48 -8.88
C HIS A 136 17.84 -11.91 -10.07
N SER A 137 17.39 -10.80 -10.67
CA SER A 137 18.10 -10.16 -11.78
C SER A 137 19.51 -9.69 -11.41
N ARG A 138 19.69 -9.17 -10.18
CA ARG A 138 21.00 -8.73 -9.69
C ARG A 138 21.96 -9.90 -9.46
N ASP A 139 21.48 -10.96 -8.82
CA ASP A 139 22.31 -12.12 -8.50
C ASP A 139 22.78 -12.83 -9.79
N HIS A 140 21.93 -12.91 -10.82
CA HIS A 140 22.32 -13.38 -12.16
C HIS A 140 23.38 -12.49 -12.83
N SER A 141 23.25 -11.16 -12.73
CA SER A 141 24.27 -10.25 -13.29
C SER A 141 25.63 -10.39 -12.62
N ASN A 142 25.67 -10.68 -11.31
CA ASN A 142 26.93 -10.89 -10.58
C ASN A 142 27.59 -12.22 -10.96
N GLN A 143 26.83 -13.28 -11.20
CA GLN A 143 27.37 -14.58 -11.65
C GLN A 143 28.00 -14.50 -13.04
N ASN A 144 27.44 -13.70 -13.95
CA ASN A 144 27.97 -13.52 -15.30
C ASN A 144 29.21 -12.59 -15.36
N ALA A 145 29.53 -11.90 -14.26
CA ALA A 145 30.65 -10.96 -14.16
C ALA A 145 31.90 -11.56 -13.49
N VAL A 146 31.81 -12.81 -12.99
CA VAL A 146 32.90 -13.61 -12.41
C VAL A 146 33.33 -14.65 -13.44
#